data_AF-A0A7S0G0G3-F1
#
_entry.id   AF-A0A7S0G0G3-F1
#
_cell.length_a   1.000
_cell.length_b   1.000
_cell.length_c   1.000
_cell.angle_alpha   90.00
_cell.angle_beta   90.00
_cell.angle_gamma   90.00
#
_symmetry.space_group_name_H-M   'P 1'
#
loop_
_entity.id
_entity.type
_entity.pdbx_description
1 polymer ?
#
loop_
_entity_poly.entity_id
_entity_poly.type
_entity_poly.pdbx_seq_one_letter_code
_entity_poly.pdbx_strand_id
1 'polypeptide(L)'
;AGSTRARAGAIVGSHRVIVRFADPRGEASEAEFLRGKVRELDARPGVRQARGLVHVGMAVAACESQEAVEQLVQELEEDPTVELATPDTWVRFDGAPRGSTWGSAERPLQDLRRCSAQSGCAAQGLVGNCCPTWDGAMLACCDAPTSDNLVAFRSFHGKYVVAEESGAANANRDELDDWEKFQLFYNDDGTVSLRSFFSRYVSAEEHGGVNANRDLIGDWEKFQL
;
A
#
# COMPACT_ATOMS: atom_id res chain seq x y z
N ALA A 1 -2.91 -46.19 1.76
CA ALA A 1 -2.69 -45.06 0.85
C ALA A 1 -2.87 -43.76 1.63
N GLY A 2 -1.77 -43.29 2.24
CA GLY A 2 -1.75 -42.04 3.00
C GLY A 2 -1.21 -40.92 2.13
N SER A 3 -1.94 -39.81 2.04
CA SER A 3 -1.44 -38.55 1.51
C SER A 3 -2.07 -37.43 2.32
N THR A 4 -1.54 -37.18 3.51
CA THR A 4 -1.75 -35.93 4.24
C THR A 4 -0.94 -34.85 3.54
N ARG A 5 -1.61 -34.07 2.68
CA ARG A 5 -1.07 -32.79 2.21
C ARG A 5 -0.89 -31.89 3.43
N ALA A 6 0.37 -31.65 3.79
CA ALA A 6 0.73 -30.62 4.77
C ALA A 6 0.21 -29.28 4.24
N ARG A 7 -0.84 -28.75 4.90
CA ARG A 7 -1.26 -27.36 4.69
C ARG A 7 -0.12 -26.48 5.18
N ALA A 8 0.43 -25.66 4.28
CA ALA A 8 1.32 -24.57 4.64
C ALA A 8 0.55 -23.63 5.59
N GLY A 9 0.80 -23.74 6.89
CA GLY A 9 0.16 -22.88 7.89
C GLY A 9 0.52 -21.43 7.62
N ALA A 10 -0.46 -20.53 7.61
CA ALA A 10 -0.19 -19.10 7.60
C ALA A 10 0.55 -18.73 8.90
N ILE A 11 1.66 -18.01 8.79
CA ILE A 11 2.38 -17.52 9.97
C ILE A 11 1.66 -16.25 10.42
N VAL A 12 0.89 -16.35 11.51
CA VAL A 12 0.19 -15.22 12.12
C VAL A 12 1.16 -14.55 13.12
N GLY A 13 1.60 -13.33 12.82
CA GLY A 13 2.42 -12.53 13.73
C GLY A 13 2.87 -11.20 13.11
N SER A 14 2.73 -10.11 13.87
CA SER A 14 3.02 -8.71 13.49
C SER A 14 4.50 -8.35 13.43
N HIS A 15 5.41 -9.26 13.82
CA HIS A 15 6.86 -9.00 13.94
C HIS A 15 7.61 -9.89 12.96
N ARG A 16 8.10 -9.32 11.86
CA ARG A 16 8.75 -10.06 10.77
C ARG A 16 10.01 -9.32 10.31
N VAL A 17 10.97 -10.07 9.80
CA VAL A 17 12.17 -9.57 9.14
C VAL A 17 12.24 -10.18 7.74
N ILE A 18 12.37 -9.32 6.73
CA ILE A 18 12.64 -9.73 5.35
C ILE A 18 14.16 -9.70 5.15
N VAL A 19 14.71 -10.80 4.65
CA VAL A 19 16.14 -10.98 4.45
C VAL A 19 16.40 -11.36 2.99
N ARG A 20 17.32 -10.65 2.35
CA ARG A 20 17.90 -11.02 1.05
C ARG A 20 19.33 -11.45 1.29
N PHE A 21 19.69 -12.62 0.77
CA PHE A 21 21.06 -13.14 0.86
C PHE A 21 21.80 -12.86 -0.44
N ALA A 22 23.07 -12.48 -0.32
CA ALA A 22 23.96 -12.40 -1.46
C ALA A 22 24.22 -13.81 -1.99
N ASP A 23 23.88 -14.06 -3.26
CA ASP A 23 24.15 -15.34 -3.92
C ASP A 23 25.67 -15.59 -3.95
N PRO A 24 26.19 -16.65 -3.29
CA PRO A 24 27.59 -17.01 -3.37
C PRO A 24 27.85 -17.67 -4.73
N ARG A 25 27.98 -16.84 -5.77
CA ARG A 25 28.58 -17.15 -7.08
C ARG A 25 28.53 -18.65 -7.46
N GLY A 26 27.33 -19.17 -7.69
CA GLY A 26 27.09 -20.26 -8.63
C GLY A 26 27.60 -21.68 -8.29
N GLU A 27 27.79 -22.05 -7.03
CA GLU A 27 28.24 -23.43 -6.68
C GLU A 27 27.14 -24.35 -6.13
N ALA A 28 25.98 -23.82 -5.69
CA ALA A 28 24.83 -24.60 -5.26
C ALA A 28 23.55 -24.15 -5.98
N SER A 29 22.54 -25.03 -6.10
CA SER A 29 21.22 -24.58 -6.59
C SER A 29 20.71 -23.49 -5.65
N GLU A 30 20.31 -22.34 -6.18
CA GLU A 30 19.81 -21.16 -5.43
C GLU A 30 18.77 -21.56 -4.35
N ALA A 31 17.96 -22.56 -4.66
CA ALA A 31 16.97 -23.12 -3.75
C ALA A 31 17.57 -23.92 -2.58
N GLU A 32 18.70 -24.60 -2.74
CA GLU A 32 19.40 -25.32 -1.68
C GLU A 32 20.14 -24.36 -0.74
N PHE A 33 20.80 -23.35 -1.30
CA PHE A 33 21.41 -22.27 -0.53
C PHE A 33 20.37 -21.57 0.34
N LEU A 34 19.25 -21.15 -0.25
CA LEU A 34 18.19 -20.47 0.49
C LEU A 34 17.55 -21.38 1.55
N ARG A 35 17.41 -22.69 1.28
CA ARG A 35 16.94 -23.65 2.30
C ARG A 35 17.91 -23.75 3.49
N GLY A 36 19.22 -23.70 3.25
CA GLY A 36 20.23 -23.63 4.30
C GLY A 36 20.06 -22.38 5.15
N LYS A 37 19.97 -21.22 4.49
CA LYS A 37 19.77 -19.92 5.16
C LYS A 37 18.47 -19.82 5.95
N VAL A 38 17.38 -20.41 5.48
CA VAL A 38 16.12 -20.49 6.22
C VAL A 38 16.27 -21.31 7.50
N ARG A 39 17.01 -22.43 7.47
CA ARG A 39 17.29 -23.23 8.66
C ARG A 39 18.15 -22.48 9.67
N GLU A 40 19.12 -21.70 9.20
CA GLU A 40 19.92 -20.82 10.06
C GLU A 40 19.04 -19.77 10.75
N LEU A 41 18.15 -19.12 10.00
CA LEU A 41 17.19 -18.15 10.56
C LEU A 41 16.23 -18.80 11.57
N ASP A 42 15.70 -19.99 11.27
CA ASP A 42 14.82 -20.75 12.18
C ASP A 42 15.50 -21.12 13.51
N ALA A 43 16.83 -21.26 13.51
CA ALA A 43 17.60 -21.61 14.70
C ALA A 43 17.96 -20.40 15.57
N ARG A 44 17.72 -19.17 15.10
CA ARG A 44 18.08 -17.96 15.84
C ARG A 44 17.13 -17.70 17.01
N PRO A 45 17.65 -17.24 18.17
CA PRO A 45 16.81 -16.84 19.30
C PRO A 45 15.76 -15.82 18.89
N GLY A 46 14.54 -15.97 19.40
CA GLY A 46 13.43 -15.05 19.10
C GLY A 46 12.76 -15.26 17.74
N VAL A 47 13.28 -16.12 16.86
CA VAL A 47 12.61 -16.51 15.61
C VAL A 47 11.67 -17.68 15.87
N ARG A 48 10.38 -17.50 15.58
CA ARG A 48 9.36 -18.56 15.67
C ARG A 48 9.34 -19.44 14.43
N GLN A 49 9.52 -18.84 13.27
CA GLN A 49 9.49 -19.53 11.99
C GLN A 49 10.09 -18.67 10.87
N ALA A 50 10.92 -19.27 10.03
CA ALA A 50 11.47 -18.70 8.82
C ALA A 50 10.94 -19.43 7.58
N ARG A 51 10.83 -18.69 6.46
CA ARG A 51 10.42 -19.24 5.17
C ARG A 51 11.22 -18.65 4.03
N GLY A 52 11.66 -19.51 3.13
CA GLY A 52 12.31 -19.11 1.89
C GLY A 52 11.31 -18.85 0.77
N LEU A 53 11.51 -17.73 0.08
CA LEU A 53 10.85 -17.33 -1.15
C LEU A 53 11.81 -17.59 -2.31
N VAL A 54 11.94 -18.87 -2.70
CA VAL A 54 12.94 -19.36 -3.66
C VAL A 54 12.90 -18.67 -5.03
N HIS A 55 11.76 -18.13 -5.44
CA HIS A 55 11.63 -17.45 -6.74
C HIS A 55 12.23 -16.04 -6.77
N VAL A 56 12.53 -15.46 -5.61
CA VAL A 56 13.02 -14.09 -5.48
C VAL A 56 14.28 -14.00 -4.62
N GLY A 57 14.88 -15.14 -4.25
CA GLY A 57 16.11 -15.18 -3.45
C GLY A 57 15.99 -14.58 -2.04
N MET A 58 14.78 -14.56 -1.46
CA MET A 58 14.51 -13.91 -0.16
C MET A 58 14.05 -14.91 0.91
N ALA A 59 14.18 -14.55 2.18
CA ALA A 59 13.57 -15.24 3.29
C ALA A 59 12.77 -14.27 4.18
N VAL A 60 11.74 -14.80 4.85
CA VAL A 60 10.96 -14.06 5.85
C VAL A 60 11.08 -14.81 7.16
N ALA A 61 11.56 -14.14 8.21
CA ALA A 61 11.62 -14.66 9.58
C ALA A 61 10.53 -13.99 10.43
N ALA A 62 9.63 -14.79 11.00
CA ALA A 62 8.65 -14.33 11.97
C ALA A 62 9.24 -14.43 13.37
N CYS A 63 9.22 -13.32 14.08
CA CYS A 63 9.82 -13.18 15.40
C CYS A 63 8.76 -13.16 16.50
N GLU A 64 9.19 -13.42 17.73
CA GLU A 64 8.27 -13.52 18.85
C GLU A 64 7.87 -12.18 19.48
N SER A 65 8.69 -11.15 19.29
CA SER A 65 8.50 -9.79 19.81
C SER A 65 9.18 -8.76 18.90
N GLN A 66 8.91 -7.47 19.15
CA GLN A 66 9.63 -6.37 18.49
C GLN A 66 11.12 -6.33 18.86
N GLU A 67 11.46 -6.70 20.10
CA GLU A 67 12.86 -6.75 20.58
C GLU A 67 13.65 -7.84 19.83
N ALA A 68 13.04 -9.01 19.61
CA ALA A 68 13.61 -10.07 18.80
C ALA A 68 13.85 -9.64 17.34
N VAL A 69 13.00 -8.76 16.80
CA VAL A 69 13.20 -8.17 15.46
C VAL A 69 14.41 -7.25 15.44
N GLU A 70 14.53 -6.33 16.40
CA GLU A 70 15.66 -5.39 16.46
C GLU A 70 16.99 -6.13 16.63
N GLN A 71 17.03 -7.13 17.51
CA GLN A 71 18.22 -7.97 17.71
C GLN A 71 18.57 -8.77 16.45
N LEU A 72 17.58 -9.41 15.81
CA LEU A 72 17.82 -10.19 14.60
C LEU A 72 18.34 -9.34 13.45
N VAL A 73 17.82 -8.12 13.26
CA VAL A 73 18.30 -7.19 12.22
C VAL A 73 19.75 -6.82 12.48
N GLN A 74 20.10 -6.44 13.72
CA GLN A 74 21.47 -6.10 14.08
C GLN A 74 22.45 -7.24 13.79
N GLU A 75 22.10 -8.48 14.16
CA GLU A 75 22.94 -9.65 13.89
C GLU A 75 23.04 -10.00 12.39
N LEU A 76 22.03 -9.67 11.59
CA LEU A 76 22.02 -9.94 10.15
C LEU A 76 22.80 -8.88 9.37
N GLU A 77 22.81 -7.62 9.83
CA GLU A 77 23.64 -6.55 9.24
C GLU A 77 25.15 -6.85 9.37
N GLU A 78 25.55 -7.64 10.38
CA GLU A 78 26.92 -8.09 10.59
C GLU A 78 27.29 -9.35 9.76
N ASP A 79 26.31 -10.02 9.14
CA ASP A 79 26.53 -11.24 8.34
C ASP A 79 26.92 -10.86 6.89
N PRO A 80 28.13 -11.20 6.42
CA PRO A 80 28.60 -10.83 5.06
C PRO A 80 27.83 -11.55 3.93
N THR A 81 26.99 -12.53 4.26
CA THR A 81 26.12 -13.23 3.30
C THR A 81 24.75 -12.58 3.16
N VAL A 82 24.43 -11.57 3.97
CA VAL A 82 23.17 -10.83 3.93
C VAL A 82 23.37 -9.55 3.10
N GLU A 83 22.58 -9.41 2.04
CA GLU A 83 22.54 -8.19 1.22
C GLU A 83 21.58 -7.15 1.82
N LEU A 84 20.50 -7.61 2.44
CA LEU A 84 19.47 -6.77 3.05
C LEU A 84 18.80 -7.52 4.19
N ALA A 85 18.64 -6.88 5.34
CA ALA A 85 17.74 -7.33 6.41
C ALA A 85 16.91 -6.16 6.87
N THR A 86 15.60 -6.20 6.63
CA THR A 86 14.69 -5.11 7.00
C THR A 86 13.57 -5.64 7.88
N PRO A 87 13.28 -4.99 9.01
CA PRO A 87 12.06 -5.28 9.74
C PRO A 87 10.86 -4.97 8.82
N ASP A 88 9.96 -5.92 8.65
CA ASP A 88 8.68 -5.80 7.91
C ASP A 88 7.71 -4.82 8.62
N THR A 89 8.15 -4.29 9.77
CA THR A 89 7.50 -3.24 10.53
C THR A 89 8.40 -2.00 10.59
N TRP A 90 8.27 -1.15 9.56
CA TRP A 90 8.58 0.29 9.51
C TRP A 90 10.06 0.72 9.38
N VAL A 91 10.28 1.64 8.43
CA VAL A 91 11.52 2.37 8.15
C VAL A 91 11.80 3.39 9.27
N ARG A 92 12.95 3.30 9.94
CA ARG A 92 13.51 4.38 10.77
C ARG A 92 14.43 5.25 9.90
N PHE A 93 14.10 6.53 9.76
CA PHE A 93 15.08 7.55 9.41
C PHE A 93 15.44 8.29 10.71
N ASP A 94 16.48 7.85 11.41
CA ASP A 94 16.97 8.58 12.58
C ASP A 94 17.99 9.64 12.14
N GLY A 95 17.63 10.90 12.40
CA GLY A 95 18.54 12.04 12.20
C GLY A 95 17.91 13.43 12.33
N ALA A 96 17.09 13.73 13.35
CA ALA A 96 16.81 15.13 13.70
C ALA A 96 16.66 15.33 15.23
N PRO A 97 17.25 16.40 15.81
CA PRO A 97 17.36 16.56 17.26
C PRO A 97 16.06 17.01 17.92
N ARG A 98 15.99 16.75 19.23
CA ARG A 98 14.89 17.16 20.11
C ARG A 98 14.74 18.68 20.11
N GLY A 99 13.58 19.16 19.66
CA GLY A 99 13.11 20.52 19.93
C GLY A 99 12.95 21.38 18.69
N SER A 100 11.88 21.16 17.92
CA SER A 100 11.22 22.25 17.20
C SER A 100 9.75 21.91 16.98
N THR A 101 8.93 22.88 17.31
CA THR A 101 7.46 22.89 17.30
C THR A 101 6.87 22.67 15.92
N TRP A 102 5.90 21.75 15.86
CA TRP A 102 4.76 21.63 14.94
C TRP A 102 4.74 22.48 13.67
N GLY A 103 4.71 21.79 12.51
CA GLY A 103 4.26 22.40 11.27
C GLY A 103 4.65 21.67 9.99
N SER A 104 4.40 20.37 9.86
CA SER A 104 4.41 19.72 8.55
C SER A 104 3.40 18.58 8.52
N ALA A 105 2.34 18.81 7.76
CA ALA A 105 1.35 17.83 7.37
C ALA A 105 2.00 16.85 6.38
N GLU A 106 2.58 15.78 6.89
CA GLU A 106 2.83 14.58 6.10
C GLU A 106 2.24 13.42 6.89
N ARG A 107 1.00 13.06 6.54
CA ARG A 107 0.34 11.87 7.08
C ARG A 107 1.19 10.66 6.66
N PRO A 108 1.70 9.85 7.60
CA PRO A 108 2.40 8.62 7.24
C PRO A 108 1.43 7.74 6.45
N LEU A 109 1.86 7.23 5.29
CA LEU A 109 1.11 6.33 4.41
C LEU A 109 0.59 5.05 5.10
N GLN A 110 0.96 4.82 6.37
CA GLN A 110 0.49 3.71 7.18
C GLN A 110 -0.86 3.93 7.88
N ASP A 111 -1.46 5.12 7.80
CA ASP A 111 -2.79 5.37 8.36
C ASP A 111 -3.94 5.13 7.36
N LEU A 112 -3.69 5.04 6.05
CA LEU A 112 -4.75 4.91 5.03
C LEU A 112 -5.56 3.62 5.13
N ARG A 113 -4.96 2.54 5.66
CA ARG A 113 -5.65 1.24 5.76
C ARG A 113 -6.66 1.19 6.89
N ARG A 114 -6.51 2.03 7.90
CA ARG A 114 -7.40 1.96 9.07
C ARG A 114 -8.80 2.39 8.68
N CYS A 115 -9.79 1.61 9.11
CA CYS A 115 -11.19 1.96 8.94
C CYS A 115 -11.50 3.35 9.54
N SER A 116 -10.83 3.72 10.64
CA SER A 116 -10.96 5.04 11.28
C SER A 116 -10.36 6.20 10.48
N ALA A 117 -9.44 5.91 9.56
CA ALA A 117 -8.80 6.93 8.73
C ALA A 117 -9.59 7.22 7.45
N GLN A 118 -10.57 6.38 7.11
CA GLN A 118 -11.46 6.58 5.98
C GLN A 118 -12.85 6.94 6.47
N SER A 119 -13.32 8.15 6.18
CA SER A 119 -14.58 8.66 6.75
C SER A 119 -15.79 7.81 6.36
N GLY A 120 -15.78 7.17 5.20
CA GLY A 120 -16.82 6.21 4.79
C GLY A 120 -16.85 4.94 5.64
N CYS A 121 -15.69 4.37 5.99
CA CYS A 121 -15.62 3.17 6.83
C CYS A 121 -15.80 3.49 8.32
N ALA A 122 -15.32 4.66 8.77
CA ALA A 122 -15.54 5.15 10.11
C ALA A 122 -17.03 5.41 10.40
N ALA A 123 -17.76 5.97 9.42
CA ALA A 123 -19.21 6.20 9.52
C ALA A 123 -20.01 4.89 9.67
N GLN A 124 -19.47 3.78 9.16
CA GLN A 124 -20.06 2.45 9.33
C GLN A 124 -19.65 1.75 10.63
N GLY A 125 -18.86 2.41 11.49
CA GLY A 125 -18.39 1.86 12.76
C GLY A 125 -17.42 0.69 12.60
N LEU A 126 -16.79 0.56 11.43
CA LEU A 126 -15.82 -0.50 11.18
C LEU A 126 -14.50 -0.21 11.89
N VAL A 127 -13.84 -1.27 12.37
CA VAL A 127 -12.57 -1.19 13.12
C VAL A 127 -11.53 -2.12 12.49
N GLY A 128 -10.25 -1.76 12.61
CA GLY A 128 -9.14 -2.50 12.02
C GLY A 128 -8.68 -1.90 10.69
N ASN A 129 -8.17 -2.75 9.79
CA ASN A 129 -7.69 -2.34 8.47
C ASN A 129 -8.74 -2.70 7.41
N CYS A 130 -9.38 -1.67 6.84
CA CYS A 130 -10.44 -1.78 5.86
C CYS A 130 -9.98 -1.51 4.42
N CYS A 131 -8.94 -0.69 4.20
CA CYS A 131 -8.68 -0.10 2.87
C CYS A 131 -7.20 -0.11 2.45
N PRO A 132 -6.68 -1.14 1.77
CA PRO A 132 -7.34 -2.39 1.46
C PRO A 132 -7.43 -3.33 2.67
N THR A 133 -8.34 -4.30 2.60
CA THR A 133 -8.38 -5.45 3.49
C THR A 133 -7.13 -6.32 3.34
N TRP A 134 -6.97 -7.29 4.22
CA TRP A 134 -5.82 -8.18 4.29
C TRP A 134 -5.64 -9.09 3.07
N ASP A 135 -6.67 -9.24 2.24
CA ASP A 135 -6.68 -9.91 0.93
C ASP A 135 -6.49 -8.93 -0.25
N GLY A 136 -6.26 -7.64 0.02
CA GLY A 136 -6.06 -6.61 -1.00
C GLY A 136 -7.35 -6.02 -1.57
N ALA A 137 -8.53 -6.44 -1.08
CA ALA A 137 -9.80 -5.89 -1.55
C ALA A 137 -10.11 -4.51 -0.93
N MET A 138 -10.79 -3.65 -1.68
CA MET A 138 -11.36 -2.40 -1.14
C MET A 138 -12.80 -2.66 -0.73
N LEU A 139 -13.17 -2.32 0.50
CA LEU A 139 -14.56 -2.37 0.95
C LEU A 139 -15.37 -1.24 0.29
N ALA A 140 -16.68 -1.42 0.15
CA ALA A 140 -17.56 -0.39 -0.43
C ALA A 140 -17.51 0.95 0.32
N CYS A 141 -17.16 0.93 1.61
CA CYS A 141 -16.95 2.11 2.44
C CYS A 141 -15.63 2.85 2.16
N CYS A 142 -14.67 2.18 1.51
CA CYS A 142 -13.39 2.75 1.13
C CYS A 142 -13.51 3.74 -0.01
N ASP A 143 -14.55 3.60 -0.83
CA ASP A 143 -14.79 4.45 -2.00
C ASP A 143 -16.11 5.23 -1.86
N ALA A 144 -16.67 5.31 -0.65
CA ALA A 144 -17.85 6.11 -0.40
C ALA A 144 -17.49 7.61 -0.46
N PRO A 145 -18.21 8.44 -1.24
CA PRO A 145 -17.98 9.88 -1.26
C PRO A 145 -18.29 10.45 0.13
N THR A 146 -17.32 11.13 0.72
CA THR A 146 -17.46 11.87 1.96
C THR A 146 -17.10 13.33 1.69
N SER A 147 -17.54 14.26 2.53
CA SER A 147 -17.20 15.67 2.36
C SER A 147 -15.69 15.92 2.32
N ASP A 148 -14.89 15.02 2.89
CA ASP A 148 -13.45 15.20 3.08
C ASP A 148 -12.63 14.74 1.86
N ASN A 149 -13.23 13.97 0.93
CA ASN A 149 -12.58 13.50 -0.29
C ASN A 149 -13.27 13.99 -1.57
N LEU A 150 -14.27 14.87 -1.46
CA LEU A 150 -14.91 15.51 -2.60
C LEU A 150 -14.21 16.82 -2.94
N VAL A 151 -13.84 16.96 -4.19
CA VAL A 151 -13.23 18.16 -4.76
C VAL A 151 -14.05 18.66 -5.93
N ALA A 152 -13.92 19.94 -6.23
CA ALA A 152 -14.48 20.55 -7.44
C ALA A 152 -13.44 21.45 -8.08
N PHE A 153 -13.41 21.47 -9.42
CA PHE A 153 -12.45 22.25 -10.17
C PHE A 153 -13.15 23.44 -10.79
N ARG A 154 -12.66 24.64 -10.48
CA ARG A 154 -13.13 25.88 -11.10
C ARG A 154 -12.11 26.34 -12.14
N SER A 155 -12.55 26.46 -13.38
CA SER A 155 -11.75 27.02 -14.47
C SER A 155 -11.44 28.50 -14.22
N PHE A 156 -10.44 29.02 -14.92
CA PHE A 156 -10.11 30.44 -14.93
C PHE A 156 -11.30 31.33 -15.34
N HIS A 157 -12.20 30.81 -16.18
CA HIS A 157 -13.40 31.51 -16.63
C HIS A 157 -14.56 31.48 -15.64
N GLY A 158 -14.31 31.01 -14.41
CA GLY A 158 -15.29 30.98 -13.33
C GLY A 158 -16.30 29.84 -13.44
N LYS A 159 -16.21 28.98 -14.47
CA LYS A 159 -17.05 27.80 -14.69
C LYS A 159 -16.49 26.57 -13.98
N TYR A 160 -17.37 25.72 -13.45
CA TYR A 160 -17.03 24.44 -12.85
C TYR A 160 -16.88 23.33 -13.89
N VAL A 161 -15.93 22.43 -13.62
CA VAL A 161 -15.79 21.16 -14.33
C VAL A 161 -16.92 20.23 -13.92
N VAL A 162 -17.51 19.54 -14.88
CA VAL A 162 -18.65 18.65 -14.72
C VAL A 162 -18.41 17.34 -15.45
N ALA A 163 -18.86 16.25 -14.85
CA ALA A 163 -19.02 14.97 -15.53
C ALA A 163 -20.50 14.79 -15.91
N GLU A 164 -20.77 14.70 -17.21
CA GLU A 164 -22.10 14.45 -17.73
C GLU A 164 -22.48 12.97 -17.60
N GLU A 165 -23.79 12.68 -17.54
CA GLU A 165 -24.29 11.30 -17.53
C GLU A 165 -23.85 10.50 -18.78
N SER A 166 -23.66 11.19 -19.91
CA SER A 166 -23.11 10.61 -21.14
C SER A 166 -21.66 10.16 -21.03
N GLY A 167 -20.97 10.53 -19.94
CA GLY A 167 -19.55 10.28 -19.73
C GLY A 167 -18.63 11.34 -20.32
N ALA A 168 -19.17 12.42 -20.91
CA ALA A 168 -18.38 13.57 -21.32
C ALA A 168 -17.94 14.40 -20.09
N ALA A 169 -16.74 14.98 -20.15
CA ALA A 169 -16.29 15.94 -19.15
C ALA A 169 -16.15 17.34 -19.78
N ASN A 170 -16.74 18.35 -19.14
CA ASN A 170 -16.79 19.73 -19.64
C ASN A 170 -16.44 20.72 -18.52
N ALA A 171 -16.15 21.98 -18.85
CA ALA A 171 -15.95 23.07 -17.89
C ALA A 171 -16.91 24.25 -18.17
N ASN A 172 -18.21 24.02 -17.99
CA ASN A 172 -19.26 24.94 -18.45
C ASN A 172 -20.32 25.30 -17.40
N ARG A 173 -20.22 24.80 -16.17
CA ARG A 173 -21.27 24.96 -15.15
C ARG A 173 -21.06 26.24 -14.33
N ASP A 174 -22.15 26.95 -14.06
CA ASP A 174 -22.13 28.18 -13.27
C ASP A 174 -22.20 27.93 -11.76
N GLU A 175 -22.89 26.86 -11.38
CA GLU A 175 -23.17 26.52 -9.99
C GLU A 175 -22.49 25.20 -9.62
N LEU A 176 -22.23 25.03 -8.33
CA LEU A 176 -21.60 23.85 -7.77
C LEU A 176 -22.66 22.94 -7.15
N ASP A 177 -23.03 21.90 -7.88
CA ASP A 177 -23.94 20.85 -7.42
C ASP A 177 -23.21 19.50 -7.44
N ASP A 178 -23.97 18.39 -7.44
CA ASP A 178 -23.41 17.06 -7.26
C ASP A 178 -22.58 16.58 -8.46
N TRP A 179 -22.85 17.05 -9.67
CA TRP A 179 -22.17 16.57 -10.89
C TRP A 179 -20.81 17.24 -11.11
N GLU A 180 -20.59 18.38 -10.45
CA GLU A 180 -19.35 19.13 -10.44
C GLU A 180 -18.38 18.67 -9.34
N LYS A 181 -18.85 17.76 -8.47
CA LYS A 181 -18.05 17.16 -7.40
C LYS A 181 -17.44 15.84 -7.86
N PHE A 182 -16.15 15.70 -7.62
CA PHE A 182 -15.36 14.53 -7.93
C PHE A 182 -14.77 13.97 -6.65
N GLN A 183 -14.85 12.67 -6.47
CA GLN A 183 -14.16 12.00 -5.40
C GLN A 183 -12.69 11.82 -5.80
N LEU A 184 -11.78 12.29 -4.93
CA LEU A 184 -10.34 12.23 -5.12
C LEU A 184 -9.76 10.98 -4.45
N PHE A 185 -9.04 10.19 -5.24
CA PHE A 185 -8.29 9.02 -4.80
C PHE A 185 -6.80 9.29 -4.93
N TYR A 186 -6.04 9.01 -3.86
CA TYR A 186 -4.58 9.02 -3.89
C TYR A 186 -4.09 7.59 -4.13
N ASN A 187 -3.27 7.42 -5.15
CA ASN A 187 -2.71 6.12 -5.53
C ASN A 187 -1.32 5.93 -4.90
N ASP A 188 -0.93 4.67 -4.69
CA ASP A 188 0.36 4.32 -4.07
C ASP A 188 1.58 4.77 -4.90
N ASP A 189 1.39 4.98 -6.21
CA ASP A 189 2.41 5.48 -7.14
C ASP A 189 2.56 7.02 -7.13
N GLY A 190 1.87 7.71 -6.22
CA GLY A 190 1.90 9.16 -6.09
C GLY A 190 1.01 9.90 -7.09
N THR A 191 0.28 9.18 -7.94
CA THR A 191 -0.75 9.77 -8.80
C THR A 191 -2.07 9.90 -8.06
N VAL A 192 -3.03 10.58 -8.68
CA VAL A 192 -4.41 10.63 -8.22
C VAL A 192 -5.39 10.19 -9.29
N SER A 193 -6.55 9.73 -8.86
CA SER A 193 -7.68 9.41 -9.73
C SER A 193 -8.93 10.15 -9.27
N LEU A 194 -9.78 10.53 -10.22
CA LEU A 194 -11.00 11.28 -9.97
C LEU A 194 -12.21 10.46 -10.39
N ARG A 195 -13.16 10.26 -9.48
CA ARG A 195 -14.42 9.57 -9.78
C ARG A 195 -15.58 10.55 -9.74
N SER A 196 -16.39 10.55 -10.78
CA SER A 196 -17.58 11.38 -10.90
C SER A 196 -18.74 10.87 -10.03
N PHE A 197 -19.76 11.70 -9.89
CA PHE A 197 -21.06 11.33 -9.30
C PHE A 197 -21.65 10.03 -9.89
N PHE A 198 -21.48 9.82 -11.20
CA PHE A 198 -21.96 8.63 -11.91
C PHE A 198 -21.09 7.38 -11.69
N SER A 199 -20.17 7.41 -10.72
CA SER A 199 -19.24 6.33 -10.42
C SER A 199 -18.34 5.95 -11.59
N ARG A 200 -17.99 6.93 -12.42
CA ARG A 200 -17.06 6.78 -13.54
C ARG A 200 -15.78 7.56 -13.28
N TYR A 201 -14.64 7.00 -13.66
CA TYR A 201 -13.35 7.66 -13.55
C TYR A 201 -13.10 8.61 -14.71
N VAL A 202 -12.45 9.72 -14.39
CA VAL A 202 -11.93 10.68 -15.36
C VAL A 202 -10.72 10.07 -16.06
N SER A 203 -10.67 10.18 -17.39
CA SER A 203 -9.63 9.61 -18.25
C SER A 203 -9.05 10.66 -19.18
N ALA A 204 -7.72 10.70 -19.29
CA ALA A 204 -7.01 11.47 -20.30
C ALA A 204 -6.87 10.63 -21.58
N GLU A 205 -7.51 11.07 -22.65
CA GLU A 205 -7.52 10.37 -23.92
C GLU A 205 -6.26 10.73 -24.74
N GLU A 206 -5.81 9.82 -25.62
CA GLU A 206 -4.61 10.01 -26.46
C GLU A 206 -4.63 11.31 -27.29
N HIS A 207 -5.82 11.76 -27.70
CA HIS A 207 -6.00 12.98 -28.48
C HIS A 207 -6.02 14.27 -27.62
N GLY A 208 -5.68 14.18 -26.33
CA GLY A 208 -5.64 15.28 -25.38
C GLY A 208 -7.02 15.68 -24.81
N GLY A 209 -8.07 14.94 -25.16
CA GLY A 209 -9.40 15.10 -24.59
C GLY A 209 -9.48 14.51 -23.18
N VAL A 210 -10.50 14.94 -22.42
CA VAL A 210 -10.80 14.39 -21.09
C VAL A 210 -12.25 13.94 -21.06
N ASN A 211 -12.49 12.73 -20.56
CA ASN A 211 -13.82 12.14 -20.37
C ASN A 211 -13.98 11.61 -18.94
N ALA A 212 -15.20 11.32 -18.51
CA ALA A 212 -15.53 10.73 -17.22
C ALA A 212 -16.43 9.49 -17.40
N ASN A 213 -15.91 8.45 -18.05
CA ASN A 213 -16.69 7.30 -18.52
C ASN A 213 -16.08 5.92 -18.17
N ARG A 214 -14.98 5.87 -17.42
CA ARG A 214 -14.26 4.61 -17.15
C ARG A 214 -14.77 3.93 -15.89
N ASP A 215 -14.83 2.60 -15.90
CA ASP A 215 -15.29 1.81 -14.75
C ASP A 215 -14.17 1.47 -13.75
N LEU A 216 -12.92 1.45 -14.22
CA LEU A 216 -11.75 1.06 -13.44
C LEU A 216 -10.62 2.07 -13.66
N ILE A 217 -9.72 2.15 -12.68
CA ILE A 217 -8.49 2.93 -12.78
C ILE A 217 -7.44 2.13 -13.54
N GLY A 218 -7.05 2.61 -14.71
CA GLY A 218 -5.86 2.19 -15.43
C GLY A 218 -4.87 3.34 -15.57
N ASP A 219 -3.96 3.23 -16.53
CA ASP A 219 -2.90 4.23 -16.75
C ASP A 219 -3.47 5.59 -17.17
N TRP A 220 -4.63 5.62 -17.81
CA TRP A 220 -5.22 6.84 -18.39
C TRP A 220 -6.09 7.61 -17.38
N GLU A 221 -6.44 6.97 -16.26
CA GLU A 221 -7.27 7.55 -15.20
C GLU A 221 -6.42 8.05 -14.02
N LYS A 222 -5.11 8.18 -14.24
CA LYS A 222 -4.12 8.64 -13.27
C LYS A 222 -3.56 10.00 -13.67
N PHE A 223 -3.55 10.92 -12.72
CA PHE A 223 -3.14 12.31 -12.90
C PHE A 223 -2.10 12.71 -11.86
N GLN A 224 -1.30 13.72 -12.19
CA GLN A 224 -0.39 14.36 -11.24
C GLN A 224 -1.03 15.66 -10.74
N LEU A 225 -0.87 15.96 -9.45
CA LEU A 225 -1.32 17.21 -8.81
C LEU A 225 -0.13 18.10 -8.45
#